data_AF-A0A4Q3DIH2-F1
#
_entry.id   AF-A0A4Q3DIH2-F1
#
_cell.length_a   1.000
_cell.length_b   1.000
_cell.length_c   1.000
_cell.angle_alpha   90.00
_cell.angle_beta   90.00
_cell.angle_gamma   90.00
#
_symmetry.space_group_name_H-M   'P 1'
#
loop_
_entity.id
_entity.type
_entity.pdbx_description
1 polymer ?
#
loop_
_entity_poly.entity_id
_entity_poly.type
_entity_poly.pdbx_seq_one_letter_code
_entity_poly.pdbx_strand_id
1 'polypeptide(L)'
;MFLEQLYRFNKFWCAAFVFFILVFVVINVKWGYTATPVYQYGMFSGTYHVGDTQQVYQLYAGSTFVSPTRMSFVQRDELFTSIAKFKQLEAVNRNIVNTVIPFYSRVGIGRFMDPLQFQNKAGSQLQPWLERRLARILHMSGGFTLSVKTQSFVWQAGKMVPVSESKIDPILAAISK
;
A
#
# COMPACT_ATOMS: atom_id res chain seq x y z
N MET A 1 10.58 -25.50 -17.44
CA MET A 1 11.70 -25.15 -18.33
C MET A 1 13.04 -24.99 -17.59
N PHE A 2 13.16 -24.11 -16.59
CA PHE A 2 14.43 -23.92 -15.84
C PHE A 2 14.93 -25.18 -15.11
N LEU A 3 14.06 -25.88 -14.38
CA LEU A 3 14.40 -27.10 -13.63
C LEU A 3 14.92 -28.24 -14.53
N GLU A 4 14.34 -28.40 -15.73
CA GLU A 4 14.78 -29.43 -16.68
C GLU A 4 16.17 -29.14 -17.25
N GLN A 5 16.46 -27.86 -17.54
CA GLN A 5 17.79 -27.45 -17.98
C GLN A 5 18.83 -27.60 -16.86
N LEU A 6 18.46 -27.24 -15.63
CA LEU A 6 19.32 -27.40 -14.46
C LEU A 6 19.61 -28.88 -14.16
N TYR A 7 18.62 -29.75 -14.29
CA TYR A 7 18.78 -31.19 -14.14
C TYR A 7 19.73 -31.80 -15.18
N ARG A 8 19.63 -31.34 -16.43
CA ARG A 8 20.52 -31.78 -17.51
C ARG A 8 21.96 -31.29 -17.32
N PHE A 9 22.14 -30.07 -16.81
CA PHE A 9 23.46 -29.48 -16.60
C PHE A 9 24.18 -30.07 -15.38
N ASN A 10 23.50 -30.12 -14.23
CA ASN A 10 24.07 -30.69 -13.01
C ASN A 10 22.98 -31.17 -12.05
N LYS A 11 22.89 -32.51 -11.91
CA LYS A 11 21.89 -33.17 -11.06
C LYS A 11 22.01 -32.79 -9.58
N PHE A 12 23.22 -32.54 -9.08
CA PHE A 12 23.44 -32.12 -7.70
C PHE A 12 22.86 -30.74 -7.41
N TRP A 13 23.13 -29.76 -8.30
CA TRP A 13 22.55 -28.42 -8.18
C TRP A 13 21.03 -28.42 -8.31
N CYS A 14 20.49 -29.27 -9.18
CA CYS A 14 19.05 -29.45 -9.27
C CYS A 14 18.46 -30.00 -7.96
N ALA A 15 19.07 -31.02 -7.36
CA ALA A 15 18.63 -31.57 -6.08
C ALA A 15 18.71 -30.56 -4.94
N ALA A 16 19.81 -29.79 -4.87
CA ALA A 16 19.98 -28.71 -3.89
C ALA A 16 18.92 -27.61 -4.05
N PHE A 17 18.60 -27.22 -5.28
CA PHE A 17 17.57 -26.22 -5.56
C PHE A 17 16.17 -26.70 -5.20
N VAL A 18 15.82 -27.95 -5.52
CA VAL A 18 14.53 -28.55 -5.11
C VAL A 18 14.44 -28.66 -3.60
N PHE A 19 15.51 -29.09 -2.93
CA PHE A 19 15.58 -29.15 -1.47
C PHE A 19 15.40 -27.76 -0.83
N PHE A 20 16.04 -26.74 -1.39
CA PHE A 20 15.86 -25.35 -0.96
C PHE A 20 14.40 -24.90 -1.07
N ILE A 21 13.71 -25.20 -2.18
CA ILE A 21 12.29 -24.89 -2.35
C ILE A 21 11.45 -25.60 -1.27
N LEU A 22 11.71 -26.89 -1.02
CA LEU A 22 10.98 -27.66 -0.01
C LEU A 22 11.18 -27.09 1.40
N VAL A 23 12.42 -26.77 1.77
CA VAL A 23 12.74 -26.13 3.06
C VAL A 23 12.05 -24.77 3.16
N PHE A 24 12.07 -23.98 2.08
CA PHE A 24 11.39 -22.69 2.03
C PHE A 24 9.88 -22.85 2.26
N VAL A 25 9.23 -23.81 1.60
CA VAL A 25 7.80 -24.12 1.81
C VAL A 25 7.54 -24.53 3.27
N VAL A 26 8.35 -25.41 3.86
CA VAL A 26 8.18 -25.85 5.25
C VAL A 26 8.29 -24.67 6.24
N ILE A 27 9.28 -23.79 6.05
CA ILE A 27 9.45 -22.59 6.88
C ILE A 27 8.24 -21.66 6.73
N ASN A 28 7.80 -21.42 5.49
CA ASN A 28 6.65 -20.55 5.22
C ASN A 28 5.36 -21.10 5.81
N VAL A 29 5.10 -22.40 5.68
CA VAL A 29 3.94 -23.09 6.31
C VAL A 29 4.00 -22.98 7.83
N LYS A 30 5.17 -23.23 8.45
CA LYS A 30 5.33 -23.14 9.91
C LYS A 30 5.15 -21.71 10.42
N TRP A 31 5.51 -20.71 9.63
CA TRP A 31 5.45 -19.30 10.01
C TRP A 31 4.16 -18.60 9.54
N GLY A 32 3.22 -19.32 8.91
CA GLY A 32 1.97 -18.73 8.43
C GLY A 32 2.14 -17.77 7.25
N TYR A 33 3.31 -17.76 6.61
CA TYR A 33 3.55 -16.98 5.41
C TYR A 33 3.00 -17.74 4.19
N THR A 34 1.99 -17.17 3.53
CA THR A 34 1.55 -17.65 2.22
C THR A 34 2.70 -17.47 1.22
N ALA A 35 3.14 -18.57 0.59
CA ALA A 35 4.15 -18.51 -0.46
C ALA A 35 3.63 -17.66 -1.64
N THR A 36 4.06 -16.41 -1.71
CA THR A 36 3.96 -15.56 -2.90
C THR A 36 5.35 -15.36 -3.51
N PRO A 37 5.95 -16.37 -4.19
CA PRO A 37 7.29 -16.19 -4.75
C PRO A 37 7.28 -15.50 -6.13
N VAL A 38 6.14 -15.03 -6.65
CA VAL A 38 6.05 -14.45 -8.02
C VAL A 38 5.30 -13.10 -8.09
N TYR A 39 4.59 -12.69 -7.05
CA TYR A 39 3.98 -11.35 -7.01
C TYR A 39 4.82 -10.44 -6.13
N GLN A 40 5.76 -9.75 -6.77
CA GLN A 40 6.78 -8.90 -6.15
C GLN A 40 6.22 -7.56 -5.60
N TYR A 41 5.04 -7.59 -5.01
CA TYR A 41 4.43 -6.45 -4.31
C TYR A 41 3.68 -7.00 -3.09
N GLY A 42 4.33 -6.97 -1.92
CA GLY A 42 3.78 -7.51 -0.66
C GLY A 42 4.79 -8.22 0.24
N MET A 43 6.04 -8.41 -0.21
CA MET A 43 7.08 -9.17 0.50
C MET A 43 7.57 -8.56 1.85
N PHE A 44 6.89 -7.52 2.35
CA PHE A 44 7.15 -6.90 3.66
C PHE A 44 5.84 -6.58 4.42
N SER A 45 4.80 -7.41 4.30
CA SER A 45 3.71 -7.33 5.27
C SER A 45 4.21 -7.89 6.60
N GLY A 46 4.30 -7.04 7.63
CA GLY A 46 4.65 -7.46 8.98
C GLY A 46 3.72 -8.56 9.50
N THR A 47 4.12 -9.23 10.58
CA THR A 47 3.27 -10.22 11.25
C THR A 47 2.00 -9.54 11.76
N TYR A 48 0.84 -9.88 11.18
CA TYR A 48 -0.44 -9.38 11.65
C TYR A 48 -0.87 -10.13 12.90
N HIS A 49 -1.06 -9.41 14.00
CA HIS A 49 -1.60 -9.95 15.23
C HIS A 49 -3.12 -9.85 15.21
N VAL A 50 -3.79 -10.77 15.88
CA VAL A 50 -5.26 -10.84 15.95
C VAL A 50 -5.88 -9.55 16.54
N GLY A 51 -5.11 -8.78 17.33
CA GLY A 51 -5.54 -7.48 17.86
C GLY A 51 -5.23 -6.28 16.98
N ASP A 52 -4.53 -6.46 15.85
CA ASP A 52 -4.10 -5.34 15.02
C ASP A 52 -5.28 -4.75 14.24
N THR A 53 -5.33 -3.42 14.19
CA THR A 53 -6.26 -2.71 13.31
C THR A 53 -5.72 -2.66 11.89
N GLN A 54 -6.50 -3.17 10.94
CA GLN A 54 -6.25 -3.09 9.52
C GLN A 54 -6.94 -1.87 8.94
N GLN A 55 -6.17 -0.97 8.32
CA GLN A 55 -6.73 0.14 7.59
C GLN A 55 -7.05 -0.29 6.15
N VAL A 56 -8.29 -0.11 5.74
CA VAL A 56 -8.75 -0.38 4.36
C VAL A 56 -9.17 0.92 3.71
N TYR A 57 -8.75 1.12 2.46
CA TYR A 57 -9.16 2.25 1.64
C TYR A 57 -10.41 1.91 0.84
N GLN A 58 -11.41 2.78 0.89
CA GLN A 58 -12.61 2.71 0.08
C GLN A 58 -12.56 3.80 -0.99
N LEU A 59 -12.65 3.41 -2.25
CA LEU A 59 -12.56 4.32 -3.38
C LEU A 59 -13.95 4.70 -3.87
N TYR A 60 -14.14 5.97 -4.18
CA TYR A 60 -15.36 6.51 -4.73
C TYR A 60 -15.05 7.38 -5.95
N ALA A 61 -15.69 7.08 -7.07
CA ALA A 61 -15.66 7.89 -8.28
C ALA A 61 -16.93 8.75 -8.30
N GLY A 62 -16.81 10.01 -7.87
CA GLY A 62 -17.98 10.82 -7.54
C GLY A 62 -18.76 10.22 -6.36
N SER A 63 -20.04 9.94 -6.55
CA SER A 63 -20.91 9.27 -5.56
C SER A 63 -20.86 7.74 -5.63
N THR A 64 -20.19 7.17 -6.64
CA THR A 64 -20.22 5.72 -6.89
C THR A 64 -19.08 5.02 -6.17
N PHE A 65 -19.42 4.04 -5.31
CA PHE A 65 -18.43 3.16 -4.70
C PHE A 65 -17.76 2.28 -5.75
N VAL A 66 -16.43 2.32 -5.77
CA VAL A 66 -15.60 1.53 -6.66
C VAL A 66 -15.34 0.18 -5.99
N SER A 67 -16.15 -0.82 -6.35
CA SER A 67 -16.03 -2.16 -5.77
C SER A 67 -14.73 -2.85 -6.23
N PRO A 68 -13.82 -3.21 -5.30
CA PRO A 68 -12.59 -3.92 -5.65
C PRO A 68 -12.87 -5.25 -6.32
N THR A 69 -14.00 -5.91 -5.98
CA THR A 69 -14.36 -7.24 -6.49
C THR A 69 -14.46 -7.33 -8.01
N ARG A 70 -14.66 -6.21 -8.70
CA ARG A 70 -14.78 -6.13 -10.17
C ARG A 70 -13.43 -5.94 -10.88
N MET A 71 -12.34 -5.77 -10.13
CA MET A 71 -10.99 -5.54 -10.65
C MET A 71 -10.14 -6.81 -10.58
N SER A 72 -9.13 -6.92 -11.45
CA SER A 72 -8.12 -7.97 -11.33
C SER A 72 -7.24 -7.75 -10.09
N PHE A 73 -6.62 -8.81 -9.56
CA PHE A 73 -5.72 -8.68 -8.41
C PHE A 73 -4.60 -7.67 -8.63
N VAL A 74 -4.02 -7.64 -9.83
CA VAL A 74 -2.96 -6.68 -10.20
C VAL A 74 -3.47 -5.24 -10.17
N GLN A 75 -4.67 -4.99 -10.69
CA GLN A 75 -5.28 -3.65 -10.68
C GLN A 75 -5.59 -3.18 -9.25
N ARG A 76 -6.08 -4.08 -8.40
CA ARG A 76 -6.34 -3.78 -6.98
C ARG A 76 -5.05 -3.39 -6.29
N ASP A 77 -4.03 -4.23 -6.41
CA ASP A 77 -2.75 -4.02 -5.75
C ASP A 77 -2.09 -2.70 -6.19
N GLU A 78 -2.05 -2.44 -7.50
CA GLU A 78 -1.52 -1.19 -8.05
C GLU A 78 -2.20 0.05 -7.43
N LEU A 79 -3.54 0.06 -7.34
CA LEU A 79 -4.30 1.19 -6.80
C LEU A 79 -4.08 1.34 -5.29
N PHE A 80 -4.32 0.28 -4.53
CA PHE A 80 -4.30 0.34 -3.07
C PHE A 80 -2.88 0.53 -2.53
N THR A 81 -1.88 -0.11 -3.12
CA THR A 81 -0.48 0.06 -2.72
C THR A 81 0.04 1.46 -3.03
N SER A 82 -0.37 2.07 -4.15
CA SER A 82 0.00 3.45 -4.48
C SER A 82 -0.56 4.44 -3.45
N ILE A 83 -1.82 4.26 -3.05
CA ILE A 83 -2.47 5.08 -2.01
C ILE A 83 -1.80 4.88 -0.65
N ALA A 84 -1.57 3.63 -0.25
CA ALA A 84 -0.92 3.28 1.01
C ALA A 84 0.48 3.91 1.10
N LYS A 85 1.30 3.75 0.06
CA LYS A 85 2.65 4.34 0.00
C LYS A 85 2.60 5.86 0.07
N PHE A 86 1.66 6.50 -0.62
CA PHE A 86 1.52 7.95 -0.54
C PHE A 86 1.20 8.42 0.88
N LYS A 87 0.25 7.76 1.56
CA LYS A 87 -0.09 8.07 2.95
C LYS A 87 1.04 7.81 3.92
N GLN A 88 1.77 6.72 3.73
CA GLN A 88 2.97 6.43 4.50
C GLN A 88 4.02 7.53 4.34
N LEU A 89 4.32 7.96 3.10
CA LEU A 89 5.28 9.04 2.83
C LEU A 89 4.81 10.38 3.41
N GLU A 90 3.51 10.69 3.31
CA GLU A 90 2.92 11.90 3.92
C GLU A 90 3.10 11.90 5.46
N ALA A 91 2.89 10.76 6.11
CA ALA A 91 3.09 10.61 7.55
C ALA A 91 4.58 10.70 7.94
N VAL A 92 5.47 10.04 7.20
CA VAL A 92 6.92 10.09 7.42
C VAL A 92 7.42 11.53 7.29
N ASN A 93 7.03 12.24 6.23
CA ASN A 93 7.41 13.63 6.03
C ASN A 93 6.93 14.53 7.17
N ARG A 94 5.68 14.38 7.62
CA ARG A 94 5.16 15.12 8.79
C ARG A 94 5.96 14.82 10.05
N ASN A 95 6.31 13.55 10.29
CA ASN A 95 7.10 13.16 11.45
C ASN A 95 8.51 13.75 11.40
N ILE A 96 9.16 13.75 10.23
CA ILE A 96 10.46 14.39 10.03
C ILE A 96 10.35 15.88 10.36
N VAL A 97 9.39 16.60 9.79
CA VAL A 97 9.16 18.04 10.05
C VAL A 97 8.98 18.31 11.54
N ASN A 98 8.07 17.56 12.18
CA ASN A 98 7.77 17.73 13.61
C ASN A 98 8.96 17.41 14.51
N THR A 99 9.84 16.49 14.08
CA THR A 99 11.05 16.14 14.83
C THR A 99 12.14 17.20 14.62
N VAL A 100 12.29 17.68 13.39
CA VAL A 100 13.39 18.54 12.96
C VAL A 100 13.19 19.99 13.40
N ILE A 101 11.98 20.56 13.25
CA ILE A 101 11.69 21.97 13.59
C ILE A 101 12.12 22.34 15.03
N PRO A 102 11.86 21.53 16.07
CA PRO A 102 12.32 21.83 17.43
C PRO A 102 13.84 21.93 17.58
N PHE A 103 14.63 21.14 16.85
CA PHE A 103 16.09 21.21 16.92
C PHE A 103 16.61 22.49 16.25
N TYR A 104 16.07 22.84 15.08
CA TYR A 104 16.54 24.00 14.34
C TYR A 104 16.02 25.33 14.89
N SER A 105 14.87 25.33 15.56
CA SER A 105 14.40 26.49 16.32
C SER A 105 15.34 26.80 17.49
N ARG A 106 15.89 25.79 18.17
CA ARG A 106 16.89 25.98 19.25
C ARG A 106 18.20 26.61 18.78
N VAL A 107 18.61 26.39 17.53
CA VAL A 107 19.81 27.03 16.94
C VAL A 107 19.50 28.33 16.19
N GLY A 108 18.26 28.84 16.25
CA GLY A 108 17.88 30.11 15.63
C GLY A 108 17.69 30.09 14.10
N ILE A 109 17.76 28.91 13.49
CA ILE A 109 17.68 28.71 12.03
C ILE A 109 16.27 28.25 11.60
N GLY A 110 15.41 27.85 12.56
CA GLY A 110 14.06 27.35 12.29
C GLY A 110 13.16 28.30 11.47
N ARG A 111 13.39 29.62 11.56
CA ARG A 111 12.68 30.65 10.76
C ARG A 111 12.99 30.63 9.26
N PHE A 112 14.10 30.00 8.86
CA PHE A 112 14.51 29.88 7.45
C PHE A 112 14.10 28.54 6.84
N MET A 113 13.53 27.62 7.63
CA MET A 113 12.95 26.42 7.08
C MET A 113 11.54 26.70 6.59
N ASP A 114 11.33 26.41 5.31
CA ASP A 114 10.01 26.39 4.72
C ASP A 114 9.40 24.99 4.89
N PRO A 115 8.33 24.83 5.69
CA PRO A 115 7.64 23.55 5.85
C PRO A 115 7.14 22.97 4.54
N LEU A 116 6.91 23.80 3.52
CA LEU A 116 6.47 23.37 2.18
C LEU A 116 7.53 22.54 1.45
N GLN A 117 8.83 22.69 1.78
CA GLN A 117 9.88 21.86 1.18
C GLN A 117 9.82 20.39 1.66
N PHE A 118 9.17 20.14 2.79
CA PHE A 118 8.99 18.80 3.33
C PHE A 118 7.61 18.22 2.99
N GLN A 119 6.72 18.99 2.36
CA GLN A 119 5.45 18.47 1.89
C GLN A 119 5.66 17.58 0.67
N ASN A 120 4.91 16.48 0.63
CA ASN A 120 4.99 15.56 -0.48
C ASN A 120 4.30 16.17 -1.72
N LYS A 121 5.08 16.77 -2.62
CA LYS A 121 4.58 17.29 -3.91
C LYS A 121 3.92 16.22 -4.78
N ALA A 122 4.14 14.93 -4.50
CA ALA A 122 3.47 13.84 -5.24
C ALA A 122 1.94 13.91 -5.15
N GLY A 123 1.36 14.56 -4.12
CA GLY A 123 -0.09 14.69 -3.99
C GLY A 123 -0.74 15.38 -5.19
N SER A 124 -0.07 16.36 -5.81
CA SER A 124 -0.58 17.07 -6.98
C SER A 124 -0.55 16.22 -8.27
N GLN A 125 0.27 15.17 -8.32
CA GLN A 125 0.41 14.28 -9.49
C GLN A 125 -0.33 12.94 -9.31
N LEU A 126 -0.51 12.50 -8.06
CA LEU A 126 -1.13 11.22 -7.73
C LEU A 126 -2.61 11.19 -8.08
N GLN A 127 -3.36 12.24 -7.75
CA GLN A 127 -4.80 12.29 -8.03
C GLN A 127 -5.11 12.20 -9.53
N PRO A 128 -4.52 13.04 -10.41
CA PRO A 128 -4.72 12.93 -11.84
C PRO A 128 -4.27 11.57 -12.41
N TRP A 129 -3.28 10.93 -11.81
CA TRP A 129 -2.86 9.58 -12.21
C TRP A 129 -3.89 8.52 -11.79
N LEU A 130 -4.39 8.56 -10.54
CA LEU A 130 -5.40 7.64 -10.02
C LEU A 130 -6.73 7.77 -10.78
N GLU A 131 -7.19 8.99 -11.05
CA GLU A 131 -8.41 9.25 -11.82
C GLU A 131 -8.30 8.66 -13.24
N ARG A 132 -7.17 8.91 -13.93
CA ARG A 132 -6.90 8.30 -15.25
C ARG A 132 -6.78 6.77 -15.21
N ARG A 133 -6.25 6.22 -14.12
CA ARG A 133 -6.12 4.76 -13.97
C ARG A 133 -7.48 4.11 -13.69
N LEU A 134 -8.27 4.70 -12.80
CA LEU A 134 -9.63 4.25 -12.49
C LEU A 134 -10.57 4.39 -13.69
N ALA A 135 -10.50 5.47 -14.45
CA ALA A 135 -11.30 5.64 -15.67
C ALA A 135 -11.06 4.49 -16.67
N ARG A 136 -9.79 4.07 -16.82
CA ARG A 136 -9.42 2.93 -17.67
C ARG A 136 -9.92 1.59 -17.12
N ILE A 137 -9.84 1.37 -15.82
CA ILE A 137 -10.27 0.12 -15.18
C ILE A 137 -11.80 -0.02 -15.19
N LEU A 138 -12.51 1.08 -14.98
CA LEU A 138 -13.98 1.10 -14.87
C LEU A 138 -14.69 1.38 -16.20
N HIS A 139 -13.93 1.55 -17.29
CA HIS A 139 -14.46 1.93 -18.61
C HIS A 139 -15.37 3.18 -18.55
N MET A 140 -15.05 4.12 -17.67
CA MET A 140 -15.79 5.37 -17.53
C MET A 140 -15.14 6.45 -18.39
N SER A 141 -15.96 7.29 -19.03
CA SER A 141 -15.49 8.57 -19.56
C SER A 141 -14.96 9.40 -18.39
N GLY A 142 -13.70 9.84 -18.47
CA GLY A 142 -13.07 10.64 -17.41
C GLY A 142 -13.89 11.89 -17.08
N GLY A 143 -13.71 12.43 -15.87
CA GLY A 143 -14.49 13.59 -15.38
C GLY A 143 -15.16 13.37 -14.02
N PHE A 144 -14.76 12.33 -13.28
CA PHE A 144 -15.17 12.15 -11.88
C PHE A 144 -14.07 12.62 -10.94
N THR A 145 -14.48 13.17 -9.80
CA THR A 145 -13.58 13.44 -8.69
C THR A 145 -13.36 12.15 -7.90
N LEU A 146 -12.11 11.76 -7.69
CA LEU A 146 -11.79 10.64 -6.81
C LEU A 146 -11.88 11.07 -5.34
N SER A 147 -12.62 10.32 -4.54
CA SER A 147 -12.55 10.40 -3.07
C SER A 147 -12.17 9.04 -2.48
N VAL A 148 -11.38 9.08 -1.41
CA VAL A 148 -10.85 7.88 -0.75
C VAL A 148 -11.24 7.94 0.72
N LYS A 149 -12.07 7.03 1.21
CA LYS A 149 -12.39 6.94 2.64
C LYS A 149 -11.51 5.89 3.30
N THR A 150 -11.19 6.07 4.57
CA THR A 150 -10.46 5.08 5.37
C THR A 150 -11.42 4.42 6.34
N GLN A 151 -11.38 3.09 6.41
CA GLN A 151 -12.11 2.30 7.39
C GLN A 151 -11.14 1.38 8.10
N SER A 152 -11.06 1.52 9.42
CA SER A 152 -10.31 0.59 10.25
C SER A 152 -11.16 -0.64 10.55
N PHE A 153 -10.54 -1.80 10.49
CA PHE A 153 -11.13 -3.08 10.84
C PHE A 153 -10.27 -3.77 11.89
N VAL A 154 -10.88 -4.52 12.78
CA VAL A 154 -10.19 -5.39 13.74
C VAL A 154 -10.65 -6.82 13.52
N TRP A 155 -9.75 -7.78 13.71
CA TRP A 155 -10.11 -9.18 13.67
C TRP A 155 -10.75 -9.59 15.01
N GLN A 156 -12.05 -9.86 15.01
CA GLN A 156 -12.78 -10.25 16.21
C GLN A 156 -13.69 -11.44 15.91
N ALA A 157 -13.60 -12.48 16.74
CA ALA A 157 -14.44 -13.68 16.65
C ALA A 157 -14.44 -14.33 15.24
N GLY A 158 -13.25 -14.44 14.62
CA GLY A 158 -13.09 -15.12 13.32
C GLY A 158 -13.51 -14.30 12.10
N LYS A 159 -13.82 -13.00 12.27
CA LYS A 159 -14.18 -12.10 11.17
C LYS A 159 -13.60 -10.70 11.35
N MET A 160 -13.49 -9.97 10.25
CA MET A 160 -13.15 -8.55 10.27
C MET A 160 -14.39 -7.72 10.64
N VAL A 161 -14.27 -6.93 11.70
CA VAL A 161 -15.34 -6.05 12.20
C VAL A 161 -14.85 -4.60 12.09
N PRO A 162 -15.66 -3.66 11.56
CA PRO A 162 -15.26 -2.25 11.52
C PRO A 162 -15.12 -1.70 12.93
N VAL A 163 -14.00 -1.03 13.20
CA VAL A 163 -13.83 -0.18 14.39
C VAL A 163 -14.52 1.14 14.05
N SER A 164 -15.48 1.57 14.86
CA SER A 164 -16.45 2.65 14.61
C SER A 164 -15.98 3.88 13.79
N GLU A 165 -16.91 4.40 12.97
CA GLU A 165 -16.89 5.54 12.03
C GLU A 165 -15.70 5.63 11.04
N SER A 166 -16.00 5.35 9.77
CA SER A 166 -15.13 5.69 8.64
C SER A 166 -14.77 7.17 8.72
N LYS A 167 -13.49 7.49 8.93
CA LYS A 167 -13.03 8.84 8.64
C LYS A 167 -13.05 8.96 7.13
N ILE A 168 -13.89 9.86 6.64
CA ILE A 168 -13.70 10.39 5.30
C ILE A 168 -12.41 11.20 5.41
N ASP A 169 -11.29 10.57 5.11
CA ASP A 169 -10.08 11.32 4.83
C ASP A 169 -10.31 11.93 3.45
N PRO A 170 -10.53 13.24 3.33
CA PRO A 170 -10.28 13.86 2.06
C PRO A 170 -8.77 13.70 1.81
N ILE A 171 -8.35 12.59 1.19
CA ILE A 171 -6.98 12.50 0.67
C ILE A 171 -6.76 13.69 -0.29
N LEU A 172 -7.85 14.28 -0.84
CA LEU A 172 -7.86 15.15 -2.00
C LEU A 172 -8.82 16.36 -1.94
N ALA A 173 -9.47 16.71 -0.80
CA ALA A 173 -10.33 17.91 -0.74
C ALA A 173 -9.54 19.23 -0.51
N ALA A 174 -8.20 19.16 -0.46
CA ALA A 174 -7.34 20.32 -0.19
C ALA A 174 -6.67 20.91 -1.46
N ILE A 175 -7.21 20.65 -2.66
CA ILE A 175 -6.79 21.34 -3.91
C ILE A 175 -7.97 22.11 -4.50
N SER A 176 -8.69 22.83 -3.65
CA SER A 176 -9.75 23.77 -4.03
C SER A 176 -9.66 25.00 -3.12
N LYS A 177 -8.53 25.69 -3.17
CA LYS A 177 -8.45 27.14 -2.94
C LYS A 177 -7.43 27.73 -3.90
#